data_AF-A0A7V9GIG8-F1
#
_entry.id   AF-A0A7V9GIG8-F1
#
_cell.length_a   1.000
_cell.length_b   1.000
_cell.length_c   1.000
_cell.angle_alpha   90.00
_cell.angle_beta   90.00
_cell.angle_gamma   90.00
#
_symmetry.space_group_name_H-M   'P 1'
#
loop_
_entity.id
_entity.type
_entity.pdbx_description
1 polymer ?
#
loop_
_entity_poly.entity_id
_entity_poly.type
_entity_poly.pdbx_seq_one_letter_code
_entity_poly.pdbx_strand_id
1 'polypeptide(L)'
;MATDRRAALAELRSGTARLAEALYTLETSPELALLRDASQLRGRSGDRAAEAVAAATGLWARYPLLTDAVERGEAAEAADDDDALAAVFDGPT
;
A
#
# COMPACT_ATOMS: atom_id res chain seq x y z
N MET A 1 20.14 17.04 0.21
CA MET A 1 19.05 16.75 1.15
C MET A 1 17.68 17.10 0.59
N ALA A 2 17.34 18.36 0.26
CA ALA A 2 16.00 18.71 -0.26
C ALA A 2 15.70 18.12 -1.66
N THR A 3 16.70 18.04 -2.54
CA THR A 3 16.60 17.39 -3.86
C THR A 3 16.41 15.86 -3.73
N ASP A 4 17.04 15.24 -2.73
CA ASP A 4 16.94 13.79 -2.49
C ASP A 4 15.52 13.41 -2.02
N ARG A 5 14.85 14.30 -1.27
CA ARG A 5 13.46 14.08 -0.80
C ARG A 5 12.43 14.21 -1.91
N ARG A 6 12.57 15.17 -2.82
CA ARG A 6 11.68 15.29 -4.00
C ARG A 6 11.83 14.07 -4.92
N ALA A 7 13.05 13.57 -5.09
CA ALA A 7 13.29 12.30 -5.79
C ALA A 7 12.63 11.11 -5.06
N ALA A 8 12.78 11.01 -3.74
CA ALA A 8 12.13 9.98 -2.93
C ALA A 8 10.60 10.04 -3.00
N LEU A 9 10.01 11.24 -3.04
CA LEU A 9 8.56 11.42 -3.22
C LEU A 9 8.10 10.90 -4.58
N ALA A 10 8.85 11.18 -5.66
CA ALA A 10 8.56 10.67 -6.99
C ALA A 10 8.63 9.13 -7.04
N GLU A 11 9.60 8.52 -6.35
CA GLU A 11 9.70 7.07 -6.21
C GLU A 11 8.54 6.49 -5.39
N LEU A 12 8.16 7.12 -4.28
CA LEU A 12 7.04 6.71 -3.44
C LEU A 12 5.72 6.74 -4.23
N ARG A 13 5.49 7.79 -5.03
CA ARG A 13 4.34 7.89 -5.93
C ARG A 13 4.31 6.76 -6.95
N SER A 14 5.44 6.50 -7.63
CA SER A 14 5.55 5.41 -8.60
C SER A 14 5.34 4.03 -7.95
N GLY A 15 5.90 3.83 -6.75
CA GLY A 15 5.71 2.62 -5.97
C GLY A 15 4.24 2.41 -5.57
N THR A 16 3.57 3.47 -5.12
CA THR A 16 2.15 3.42 -4.72
C THR A 16 1.25 3.13 -5.92
N ALA A 17 1.51 3.71 -7.09
CA ALA A 17 0.79 3.38 -8.32
C ALA A 17 0.95 1.91 -8.74
N ARG A 18 2.17 1.37 -8.67
CA ARG A 18 2.44 -0.05 -8.94
C ARG A 18 1.77 -0.98 -7.92
N LEU A 19 1.75 -0.57 -6.66
CA LEU A 19 1.05 -1.30 -5.61
C LEU A 19 -0.47 -1.32 -5.87
N ALA A 20 -1.05 -0.17 -6.26
CA ALA A 20 -2.46 -0.09 -6.61
C ALA A 20 -2.81 -1.08 -7.73
N GLU A 21 -2.04 -1.06 -8.82
CA GLU A 21 -2.20 -1.99 -9.94
C GLU A 21 -2.13 -3.45 -9.47
N ALA A 22 -1.10 -3.81 -8.70
CA ALA A 22 -0.93 -5.16 -8.18
C ALA A 22 -2.09 -5.60 -7.27
N LEU A 23 -2.61 -4.69 -6.43
CA LEU A 23 -3.75 -4.96 -5.55
C LEU A 23 -5.04 -5.17 -6.34
N TYR A 24 -5.30 -4.37 -7.37
CA TYR A 24 -6.44 -4.56 -8.25
C TYR A 24 -6.35 -5.86 -9.05
N THR A 25 -5.17 -6.18 -9.60
CA THR A 25 -4.94 -7.46 -10.29
C THR A 25 -5.16 -8.63 -9.34
N LEU A 26 -4.66 -8.56 -8.10
CA LEU A 26 -4.86 -9.61 -7.11
C LEU A 26 -6.33 -9.74 -6.70
N GLU A 27 -7.04 -8.63 -6.48
CA GLU A 27 -8.45 -8.62 -6.08
C GLU A 27 -9.36 -9.26 -7.12
N THR A 28 -8.99 -9.13 -8.40
CA THR A 28 -9.73 -9.67 -9.54
C THR A 28 -9.21 -11.03 -9.99
N SER A 29 -8.21 -11.61 -9.31
CA SER A 29 -7.59 -12.85 -9.74
C SER A 29 -8.47 -14.07 -9.41
N PRO A 30 -8.53 -15.07 -10.31
CA PRO A 30 -9.23 -16.32 -10.01
C PRO A 30 -8.58 -17.08 -8.84
N GLU A 31 -7.28 -16.92 -8.62
CA GLU A 31 -6.56 -17.55 -7.52
C GLU A 31 -7.05 -17.03 -6.16
N LEU A 32 -7.25 -15.71 -6.02
CA LEU A 32 -7.77 -15.16 -4.77
C LEU A 32 -9.23 -15.57 -4.54
N ALA A 33 -10.04 -15.66 -5.60
CA ALA A 33 -11.39 -16.19 -5.50
C ALA A 33 -11.41 -17.64 -4.99
N LEU A 34 -10.55 -18.51 -5.54
CA LEU A 34 -10.41 -19.89 -5.06
C LEU A 34 -9.95 -19.96 -3.59
N LEU A 35 -9.04 -19.08 -3.18
CA LEU A 35 -8.60 -19.01 -1.78
C LEU A 35 -9.74 -18.54 -0.85
N ARG A 36 -10.58 -17.61 -1.30
CA ARG A 36 -11.78 -17.18 -0.54
C ARG A 36 -12.74 -18.33 -0.35
N ASP A 37 -13.01 -19.11 -1.38
CA ASP A 37 -13.88 -20.30 -1.28
C ASP A 37 -13.26 -21.35 -0.36
N ALA A 38 -11.97 -21.63 -0.53
CA ALA A 38 -11.23 -22.60 0.29
C ALA A 38 -11.16 -22.18 1.77
N SER A 39 -11.15 -20.87 2.07
CA SER A 39 -11.12 -20.35 3.45
C SER A 39 -12.37 -20.72 4.27
N GLN A 40 -13.46 -21.11 3.60
CA GLN A 40 -14.69 -21.56 4.26
C GLN A 40 -14.64 -23.04 4.67
N LEU A 41 -13.62 -23.78 4.22
CA LEU A 41 -13.43 -25.18 4.56
C LEU A 41 -12.90 -25.34 6.00
N ARG A 42 -13.16 -26.48 6.62
CA ARG A 42 -12.62 -26.81 7.95
C ARG A 42 -11.26 -27.48 7.85
N GLY A 43 -10.44 -27.24 8.88
CA GLY A 43 -9.14 -27.88 9.06
C GLY A 43 -8.01 -27.13 8.34
N ARG A 44 -6.82 -27.72 8.41
CA ARG A 44 -5.55 -27.04 8.10
C ARG A 44 -5.50 -26.33 6.75
N SER A 45 -6.12 -26.91 5.72
CA SER A 45 -6.13 -26.29 4.38
C SER A 45 -7.00 -25.02 4.34
N GLY A 46 -8.13 -25.01 5.05
CA GLY A 46 -8.99 -23.83 5.17
C GLY A 46 -8.30 -22.73 5.98
N ASP A 47 -7.62 -23.09 7.06
CA ASP A 47 -6.85 -22.13 7.88
C ASP A 47 -5.77 -21.42 7.05
N ARG A 48 -5.03 -22.17 6.21
CA ARG A 48 -4.00 -21.59 5.32
C ARG A 48 -4.60 -20.69 4.23
N ALA A 49 -5.75 -21.07 3.69
CA ALA A 49 -6.45 -20.22 2.73
C ALA A 49 -6.93 -18.92 3.39
N ALA A 50 -7.45 -18.98 4.62
CA ALA A 50 -7.84 -17.82 5.41
C ALA A 50 -6.65 -16.89 5.71
N GLU A 51 -5.48 -17.44 6.06
CA GLU A 51 -4.24 -16.66 6.25
C GLU A 51 -3.85 -15.88 4.98
N ALA A 52 -3.93 -16.52 3.81
CA ALA A 52 -3.61 -15.88 2.54
C ALA A 52 -4.59 -14.76 2.18
N VAL A 53 -5.91 -15.00 2.38
CA VAL A 53 -6.94 -13.97 2.19
C VAL A 53 -6.73 -12.81 3.16
N ALA A 54 -6.45 -13.09 4.43
CA ALA A 54 -6.18 -12.07 5.44
C ALA A 54 -4.94 -11.23 5.10
N ALA A 55 -3.89 -11.83 4.53
CA ALA A 55 -2.73 -11.10 4.05
C ALA A 55 -3.09 -10.13 2.92
N ALA A 56 -3.89 -10.57 1.94
CA ALA A 56 -4.37 -9.72 0.85
C ALA A 56 -5.23 -8.55 1.37
N THR A 57 -6.18 -8.83 2.28
CA THR A 57 -6.98 -7.80 2.95
C THR A 57 -6.10 -6.84 3.76
N GLY A 58 -5.07 -7.35 4.43
CA GLY A 58 -4.11 -6.55 5.18
C GLY A 58 -3.30 -5.58 4.31
N LEU A 59 -3.01 -5.94 3.06
CA LEU A 59 -2.36 -5.02 2.12
C LEU A 59 -3.32 -3.91 1.68
N TRP A 60 -4.56 -4.27 1.34
CA TRP A 60 -5.61 -3.29 1.01
C TRP A 60 -5.87 -2.30 2.15
N ALA A 61 -5.84 -2.76 3.41
CA ALA A 61 -6.02 -1.88 4.57
C ALA A 61 -4.88 -0.87 4.75
N ARG A 62 -3.67 -1.18 4.28
CA ARG A 62 -2.49 -0.31 4.39
C ARG A 62 -2.34 0.64 3.20
N TYR A 63 -2.90 0.29 2.04
CA TYR A 63 -2.81 1.10 0.83
C TYR A 63 -3.25 2.56 1.02
N PRO A 64 -4.39 2.88 1.68
CA PRO A 64 -4.78 4.26 1.93
C PRO A 64 -3.76 5.08 2.73
N LEU A 65 -2.98 4.46 3.63
CA LEU A 65 -1.96 5.16 4.40
C LEU A 65 -0.77 5.59 3.53
N LEU A 66 -0.45 4.78 2.51
CA LEU A 66 0.59 5.11 1.54
C LEU A 66 0.10 6.22 0.59
N THR A 67 -1.15 6.14 0.15
CA THR A 67 -1.77 7.19 -0.66
C THR A 67 -1.81 8.52 0.08
N ASP A 68 -2.24 8.55 1.35
CA ASP A 68 -2.22 9.75 2.19
C ASP A 68 -0.81 10.33 2.34
N ALA A 69 0.21 9.49 2.55
CA ALA A 69 1.58 9.95 2.63
C ALA A 69 2.06 10.59 1.31
N VAL A 70 1.70 10.03 0.15
CA VAL A 70 1.98 10.63 -1.16
C VAL A 70 1.27 11.97 -1.32
N GLU A 71 -0.03 12.04 -1.01
CA GLU A 71 -0.82 13.26 -1.14
C GLU A 71 -0.28 14.38 -0.26
N ARG A 72 0.09 14.09 1.00
CA ARG A 72 0.74 15.05 1.90
C ARG A 72 2.10 15.50 1.36
N GLY A 73 2.89 14.59 0.79
CA GLY A 73 4.17 14.91 0.18
C GLY A 73 4.03 15.82 -1.04
N GLU A 74 3.07 15.54 -1.93
CA GLU A 74 2.81 16.38 -3.11
C GLU A 74 2.29 17.77 -2.71
N ALA A 75 1.45 17.85 -1.67
CA ALA A 75 1.01 19.14 -1.13
C ALA A 75 2.17 19.97 -0.56
N ALA A 76 3.09 19.33 0.19
CA ALA A 76 4.27 19.99 0.72
C ALA A 76 5.24 20.45 -0.39
N GLU A 77 5.47 19.62 -1.41
CA GLU A 77 6.27 20.00 -2.57
C GLU A 77 5.66 21.18 -3.33
N ALA A 78 4.33 21.18 -3.53
CA ALA A 78 3.64 22.29 -4.19
C ALA A 78 3.68 23.61 -3.38
N ALA A 79 3.81 23.52 -2.06
CA ALA A 79 3.95 24.66 -1.16
C ALA A 79 5.41 25.11 -0.93
N ASP A 80 6.39 24.39 -1.48
CA ASP A 80 7.83 24.54 -1.18
C ASP A 80 8.14 24.45 0.34
N ASP A 81 7.39 23.62 1.06
CA ASP A 81 7.53 23.38 2.49
C ASP A 81 8.43 22.15 2.74
N ASP A 82 9.74 22.40 2.80
CA ASP A 82 10.75 21.35 2.99
C ASP A 82 10.63 20.63 4.36
N ASP A 83 10.06 21.28 5.38
CA ASP A 83 9.85 20.70 6.72
C ASP A 83 8.65 19.75 6.71
N ALA A 84 7.53 20.16 6.09
CA ALA A 84 6.39 19.28 5.87
C ALA A 84 6.76 18.09 4.99
N LEU A 85 7.59 18.30 3.96
CA LEU A 85 8.10 17.23 3.11
C LEU A 85 9.01 16.27 3.90
N ALA A 86 9.82 16.77 4.83
CA ALA A 86 10.63 15.92 5.72
C ALA A 86 9.75 15.06 6.65
N ALA A 87 8.69 15.65 7.22
CA ALA A 87 7.77 14.95 8.13
C ALA A 87 7.03 13.77 7.48
N VAL A 88 6.90 13.73 6.15
CA VAL A 88 6.35 12.57 5.43
C VAL A 88 7.25 11.35 5.55
N PHE A 89 8.58 11.54 5.56
CA PHE A 89 9.56 10.44 5.57
C PHE A 89 10.02 10.02 6.95
N ASP A 90 9.91 10.91 7.94
CA ASP A 90 10.33 10.61 9.33
C ASP A 90 9.30 9.75 10.10
N GLY A 91 8.10 9.55 9.51
CA GLY A 91 7.02 8.77 10.10
C GLY A 91 6.30 9.52 11.23
N PRO A 92 5.17 9.00 11.75
CA PRO A 92 4.54 9.57 12.93
C PRO A 92 5.46 9.36 14.14
N THR A 93 5.83 10.46 14.81
CA THR A 93 6.35 10.42 16.19
C THR A 93 5.31 9.86 17.15
#